data_AF-A0A533X0R8-F1
#
_entry.id   AF-A0A533X0R8-F1
#
_cell.length_a   1.000
_cell.length_b   1.000
_cell.length_c   1.000
_cell.angle_alpha   90.00
_cell.angle_beta   90.00
_cell.angle_gamma   90.00
#
_symmetry.space_group_name_H-M   'P 1'
#
loop_
_entity.id
_entity.type
_entity.pdbx_description
1 polymer ?
#
loop_
_entity_poly.entity_id
_entity_poly.type
_entity_poly.pdbx_seq_one_letter_code
_entity_poly.pdbx_strand_id
1 'polypeptide(L)'
;MEISLESRGNGRNSDANTFPTSISGLLASPIGNAMNTDVIIREADSTAQESIGMLKEKNQRSVLASYKGEVVGLVSKTDILYKITYEGRNPAKVKLREIMTSPVLAVDPQTTVKDALELMNRKNVRQVMVHAYSAVLGMVYREDIYRMMETISLCSEDTALHGTPVCIIDQKAISFVKDTSKAKFVCAYCESTFDTNEALSKHIDRLHIGAGVLEGDVRRMMD
;
A
#
# COMPACT_ATOMS: atom_id res chain seq x y z
N MET A 1 16.99 -6.25 61.89
CA MET A 1 18.22 -7.00 61.57
C MET A 1 18.32 -7.00 60.06
N GLU A 2 18.95 -5.96 59.53
CA GLU A 2 19.29 -5.83 58.11
C GLU A 2 20.39 -6.83 57.77
N ILE A 3 20.31 -7.44 56.60
CA ILE A 3 21.47 -8.10 55.99
C ILE A 3 21.51 -7.69 54.52
N SER A 4 22.28 -6.64 54.26
CA SER A 4 22.85 -6.33 52.96
C SER A 4 23.92 -7.37 52.63
N LEU A 5 23.93 -7.89 51.40
CA LEU A 5 25.10 -8.51 50.79
C LEU A 5 25.16 -8.08 49.32
N GLU A 6 26.29 -7.48 48.99
CA GLU A 6 26.59 -6.77 47.76
C GLU A 6 26.88 -7.70 46.57
N SER A 7 26.38 -7.28 45.40
CA SER A 7 27.13 -7.08 44.16
C SER A 7 28.25 -8.06 43.78
N ARG A 8 27.96 -8.93 42.81
CA ARG A 8 28.91 -9.31 41.75
C ARG A 8 28.24 -9.10 40.40
N GLY A 9 28.77 -8.14 39.65
CA GLY A 9 28.35 -7.85 38.29
C GLY A 9 28.79 -8.92 37.30
N ASN A 10 28.09 -9.00 36.18
CA ASN A 10 28.59 -8.68 34.85
C ASN A 10 27.67 -9.35 33.81
N GLY A 11 27.34 -8.62 32.75
CA GLY A 11 26.43 -9.07 31.70
C GLY A 11 25.27 -8.12 31.46
N ARG A 12 25.56 -6.83 31.27
CA ARG A 12 24.68 -5.99 30.46
C ARG A 12 24.69 -6.60 29.07
N ASN A 13 23.74 -7.47 28.76
CA ASN A 13 23.53 -7.90 27.39
C ASN A 13 22.77 -6.78 26.68
N SER A 14 23.55 -5.80 26.24
CA SER A 14 23.20 -4.83 25.23
C SER A 14 23.14 -5.54 23.89
N ASP A 15 22.13 -6.39 23.68
CA ASP A 15 21.75 -6.81 22.34
C ASP A 15 20.98 -5.65 21.73
N ALA A 16 21.75 -4.66 21.30
CA ALA A 16 21.30 -3.58 20.47
C ALA A 16 20.56 -4.19 19.27
N ASN A 17 19.28 -3.82 19.13
CA ASN A 17 18.49 -4.00 17.92
C ASN A 17 19.28 -3.42 16.74
N THR A 18 20.13 -4.24 16.13
CA THR A 18 20.97 -3.84 15.03
C THR A 18 20.06 -3.91 13.82
N PHE A 19 19.42 -2.79 13.52
CA PHE A 19 18.61 -2.68 12.31
C PHE A 19 19.48 -3.08 11.12
N PRO A 20 19.00 -3.98 10.25
CA PRO A 20 19.82 -4.55 9.19
C PRO A 20 20.29 -3.43 8.25
N THR A 21 21.60 -3.30 8.09
CA THR A 21 22.24 -2.30 7.20
C THR A 21 22.26 -2.77 5.73
N SER A 22 21.73 -3.95 5.43
CA SER A 22 21.65 -4.50 4.08
C SER A 22 20.33 -5.24 3.84
N ILE A 23 19.86 -5.23 2.59
CA ILE A 23 18.62 -5.94 2.19
C ILE A 23 18.78 -7.44 2.45
N SER A 24 19.95 -8.01 2.14
CA SER A 24 20.26 -9.42 2.42
C SER A 24 20.15 -9.74 3.92
N GLY A 25 20.63 -8.84 4.78
CA GLY A 25 20.49 -8.97 6.23
C GLY A 25 19.04 -8.91 6.70
N LEU A 26 18.23 -8.01 6.14
CA LEU A 26 16.81 -7.92 6.44
C LEU A 26 16.07 -9.20 6.04
N LEU A 27 16.33 -9.73 4.84
CA LEU A 27 15.68 -10.93 4.34
C LEU A 27 16.00 -12.17 5.19
N ALA A 28 17.21 -12.25 5.72
CA ALA A 28 17.65 -13.32 6.60
C ALA A 28 17.25 -13.13 8.07
N SER A 29 16.84 -11.93 8.47
CA SER A 29 16.47 -11.63 9.85
C SER A 29 15.15 -12.30 10.28
N PRO A 30 14.97 -12.57 11.58
CA PRO A 30 13.70 -12.99 12.14
C PRO A 30 12.59 -11.97 11.88
N ILE A 31 11.42 -12.44 11.47
CA ILE A 31 10.26 -11.59 11.20
C ILE A 31 9.76 -10.84 12.43
N GLY A 32 10.04 -11.35 13.63
CA GLY A 32 9.76 -10.65 14.90
C GLY A 32 10.39 -9.25 14.99
N ASN A 33 11.47 -8.97 14.24
CA ASN A 33 12.10 -7.64 14.22
C ASN A 33 11.36 -6.63 13.32
N ALA A 34 10.50 -7.11 12.41
CA ALA A 34 9.74 -6.31 11.47
C ALA A 34 8.24 -6.22 11.83
N MET A 35 7.84 -6.72 13.00
CA MET A 35 6.44 -6.77 13.42
C MET A 35 5.97 -5.46 14.06
N ASN A 36 4.71 -5.12 13.82
CA ASN A 36 4.01 -4.09 14.57
C ASN A 36 3.31 -4.72 15.78
N THR A 37 3.62 -4.23 16.97
CA THR A 37 3.08 -4.72 18.25
C THR A 37 1.77 -4.05 18.66
N ASP A 38 1.43 -2.88 18.10
CA ASP A 38 0.13 -2.24 18.35
C ASP A 38 -0.94 -2.88 17.44
N VAL A 39 -1.43 -4.03 17.89
CA VAL A 39 -2.45 -4.80 17.18
C VAL A 39 -3.83 -4.54 17.80
N ILE A 40 -4.83 -4.33 16.94
CA ILE A 40 -6.22 -4.20 17.37
C ILE A 40 -6.84 -5.59 17.38
N ILE A 41 -7.32 -6.02 18.54
CA ILE A 41 -8.07 -7.26 18.73
C ILE A 41 -9.49 -6.91 19.18
N ARG A 42 -10.49 -7.50 18.55
CA ARG A 42 -11.91 -7.31 18.84
C ARG A 42 -12.65 -8.64 18.82
N GLU A 43 -13.69 -8.76 19.63
CA GLU A 43 -14.56 -9.93 19.58
C GLU A 43 -15.21 -10.09 18.20
N ALA A 44 -15.29 -11.32 17.71
CA ALA A 44 -15.81 -11.64 16.38
C ALA A 44 -17.30 -11.28 16.25
N ASP A 45 -18.01 -11.14 17.37
CA ASP A 45 -19.39 -10.68 17.46
C ASP A 45 -19.56 -9.16 17.48
N SER A 46 -18.46 -8.39 17.61
CA SER A 46 -18.51 -6.93 17.53
C SER A 46 -18.86 -6.44 16.13
N THR A 47 -19.37 -5.20 16.06
CA THR A 47 -19.81 -4.62 14.79
C THR A 47 -18.63 -4.13 13.96
N ALA A 48 -18.79 -4.16 12.64
CA ALA A 48 -17.82 -3.59 11.73
C ALA A 48 -17.64 -2.08 11.95
N GLN A 49 -18.71 -1.36 12.32
CA GLN A 49 -18.66 0.09 12.58
C GLN A 49 -17.69 0.45 13.72
N GLU A 50 -17.75 -0.25 14.85
CA GLU A 50 -16.82 -0.04 15.96
C GLU A 50 -15.37 -0.25 15.52
N SER A 51 -15.14 -1.31 14.75
CA SER A 51 -13.81 -1.66 14.26
C SER A 51 -13.27 -0.66 13.24
N ILE A 52 -14.12 -0.10 12.39
CA ILE A 52 -13.77 1.00 11.48
C ILE A 52 -13.34 2.23 12.26
N GLY A 53 -14.03 2.57 13.36
CA GLY A 53 -13.65 3.67 14.25
C GLY A 53 -12.25 3.47 14.81
N MET A 54 -11.97 2.27 15.34
CA MET A 54 -10.66 1.90 15.91
C MET A 54 -9.54 1.92 14.84
N LEU A 55 -9.81 1.40 13.64
CA LEU A 55 -8.87 1.44 12.52
C LEU A 55 -8.50 2.86 12.12
N LYS A 56 -9.47 3.78 12.17
CA LYS A 56 -9.24 5.20 11.87
C LYS A 56 -8.41 5.87 12.97
N GLU A 57 -8.80 5.69 14.22
CA GLU A 57 -8.16 6.32 15.38
C GLU A 57 -6.70 5.90 15.54
N LYS A 58 -6.44 4.59 15.46
CA LYS A 58 -5.09 4.03 15.59
C LYS A 58 -4.30 3.99 14.29
N ASN A 59 -4.89 4.46 13.18
CA ASN A 59 -4.31 4.38 11.82
C ASN A 59 -3.82 2.96 11.42
N GLN A 60 -4.51 1.93 11.89
CA GLN A 60 -4.16 0.54 11.61
C GLN A 60 -4.78 0.07 10.29
N ARG A 61 -4.24 -1.01 9.71
CA ARG A 61 -4.68 -1.53 8.40
C ARG A 61 -5.65 -2.72 8.54
N SER A 62 -5.66 -3.36 9.69
CA SER A 62 -6.48 -4.54 9.95
C SER A 62 -6.86 -4.67 11.42
N VAL A 63 -7.88 -5.49 11.70
CA VAL A 63 -8.33 -5.88 13.03
C VAL A 63 -8.35 -7.40 13.11
N LEU A 64 -7.80 -7.94 14.20
CA LEU A 64 -7.93 -9.35 14.55
C LEU A 64 -9.26 -9.59 15.25
N ALA A 65 -9.96 -10.64 14.83
CA ALA A 65 -11.20 -11.10 15.43
C ALA A 65 -10.90 -12.24 16.42
N SER A 66 -11.24 -12.04 17.69
CA SER A 66 -11.17 -13.06 18.74
C SER A 66 -12.51 -13.75 18.95
N TYR A 67 -12.48 -15.04 19.29
CA TYR A 67 -13.64 -15.77 19.77
C TYR A 67 -13.22 -16.64 20.95
N LYS A 68 -13.88 -16.48 22.10
CA LYS A 68 -13.55 -17.20 23.35
C LYS A 68 -12.07 -17.06 23.78
N GLY A 69 -11.46 -15.90 23.52
CA GLY A 69 -10.07 -15.62 23.90
C GLY A 69 -9.02 -16.05 22.87
N GLU A 70 -9.42 -16.71 21.77
CA GLU A 70 -8.50 -17.10 20.70
C GLU A 70 -8.71 -16.23 19.46
N VAL A 71 -7.64 -15.86 18.77
CA VAL A 71 -7.73 -15.15 17.50
C VAL A 71 -8.09 -16.13 16.38
N VAL A 72 -9.27 -15.95 15.81
CA VAL A 72 -9.86 -16.86 14.82
C VAL A 72 -9.88 -16.27 13.41
N GLY A 73 -9.83 -14.93 13.28
CA GLY A 73 -9.93 -14.28 11.98
C GLY A 73 -9.29 -12.91 11.91
N LEU A 74 -9.20 -12.40 10.68
CA LEU A 74 -8.58 -11.13 10.35
C LEU A 74 -9.50 -10.37 9.39
N VAL A 75 -9.71 -9.08 9.67
CA VAL A 75 -10.49 -8.17 8.83
C VAL A 75 -9.59 -7.03 8.38
N SER A 76 -9.37 -6.90 7.09
CA SER A 76 -8.61 -5.79 6.50
C SER A 76 -9.51 -4.65 6.03
N LYS A 77 -8.91 -3.47 5.77
CA LYS A 77 -9.58 -2.36 5.06
C LYS A 77 -10.20 -2.82 3.73
N THR A 78 -9.57 -3.76 3.03
CA THR A 78 -10.06 -4.32 1.76
C THR A 78 -11.31 -5.18 1.97
N ASP A 79 -11.38 -5.97 3.05
CA ASP A 79 -12.58 -6.73 3.40
C ASP A 79 -13.75 -5.80 3.69
N ILE A 80 -13.52 -4.73 4.44
CA ILE A 80 -14.55 -3.72 4.73
C ILE A 80 -15.04 -3.05 3.44
N LEU A 81 -14.11 -2.66 2.56
CA LEU A 81 -14.45 -2.02 1.30
C LEU A 81 -15.35 -2.91 0.43
N TYR A 82 -14.96 -4.17 0.21
CA TYR A 82 -15.69 -5.04 -0.71
C TYR A 82 -16.90 -5.74 -0.08
N LYS A 83 -16.83 -6.17 1.18
CA LYS A 83 -17.90 -6.95 1.83
C LYS A 83 -18.91 -6.10 2.58
N ILE A 84 -18.69 -4.79 2.72
CA ILE A 84 -19.66 -3.88 3.35
C ILE A 84 -19.98 -2.74 2.41
N THR A 85 -19.00 -1.89 2.08
CA THR A 85 -19.26 -0.65 1.33
C THR A 85 -19.78 -0.93 -0.07
N TYR A 86 -19.11 -1.84 -0.80
CA TYR A 86 -19.52 -2.20 -2.16
C TYR A 86 -20.87 -2.93 -2.20
N GLU A 87 -21.14 -3.81 -1.22
CA GLU A 87 -22.42 -4.53 -1.10
C GLU A 87 -23.55 -3.67 -0.52
N GLY A 88 -23.29 -2.42 -0.11
CA GLY A 88 -24.29 -1.53 0.49
C GLY A 88 -24.82 -2.01 1.86
N ARG A 89 -24.05 -2.82 2.59
CA ARG A 89 -24.44 -3.34 3.91
C ARG A 89 -24.25 -2.28 4.99
N ASN A 90 -25.11 -2.30 6.01
CA ASN A 90 -24.99 -1.37 7.14
C ASN A 90 -23.88 -1.85 8.12
N PRO A 91 -22.78 -1.11 8.31
CA PRO A 91 -21.68 -1.51 9.18
C PRO A 91 -22.06 -1.64 10.67
N ALA A 92 -23.15 -1.01 11.11
CA ALA A 92 -23.68 -1.14 12.47
C ALA A 92 -24.34 -2.50 12.72
N LYS A 93 -24.75 -3.22 11.65
CA LYS A 93 -25.45 -4.50 11.74
C LYS A 93 -24.57 -5.70 11.35
N VAL A 94 -23.49 -5.47 10.63
CA VAL A 94 -22.54 -6.50 10.19
C VAL A 94 -21.55 -6.81 11.31
N LYS A 95 -21.43 -8.08 11.68
CA LYS A 95 -20.42 -8.55 12.64
C LYS A 95 -19.10 -8.86 11.95
N LEU A 96 -17.99 -8.75 12.69
CA LEU A 96 -16.65 -9.08 12.15
C LEU A 96 -16.57 -10.51 11.63
N ARG A 97 -17.18 -11.48 12.33
CA ARG A 97 -17.19 -12.89 11.91
C ARG A 97 -17.78 -13.14 10.52
N GLU A 98 -18.66 -12.26 10.05
CA GLU A 98 -19.29 -12.39 8.73
C GLU A 98 -18.37 -11.95 7.60
N ILE A 99 -17.35 -11.14 7.90
CA ILE A 99 -16.46 -10.55 6.89
C ILE A 99 -14.99 -10.92 7.08
N MET A 100 -14.64 -11.56 8.21
CA MET A 100 -13.26 -11.98 8.49
C MET A 100 -12.79 -13.09 7.55
N THR A 101 -11.50 -13.08 7.27
CA THR A 101 -10.81 -14.24 6.68
C THR A 101 -10.35 -15.14 7.83
N SER A 102 -10.67 -16.43 7.75
CA SER A 102 -10.37 -17.44 8.78
C SER A 102 -9.91 -18.74 8.11
N PRO A 103 -8.90 -19.45 8.65
CA PRO A 103 -8.07 -19.06 9.81
C PRO A 103 -7.08 -17.94 9.47
N VAL A 104 -6.61 -17.22 10.50
CA VAL A 104 -5.54 -16.22 10.32
C VAL A 104 -4.24 -16.92 9.97
N LEU A 105 -3.56 -16.45 8.93
CA LEU A 105 -2.23 -16.95 8.60
C LEU A 105 -1.23 -16.47 9.65
N ALA A 106 -0.63 -17.41 10.37
CA ALA A 106 0.27 -17.15 11.48
C ALA A 106 1.68 -17.68 11.18
N VAL A 107 2.70 -17.00 11.70
CA VAL A 107 4.11 -17.39 11.58
C VAL A 107 4.82 -17.27 12.94
N ASP A 108 5.86 -18.08 13.13
CA ASP A 108 6.74 -18.01 14.30
C ASP A 108 7.65 -16.75 14.20
N PRO A 109 7.94 -16.04 15.30
CA PRO A 109 8.83 -14.87 15.28
C PRO A 109 10.23 -15.13 14.73
N GLN A 110 10.72 -16.37 14.77
CA GLN A 110 12.02 -16.79 14.23
C GLN A 110 11.98 -17.10 12.72
N THR A 111 10.79 -17.14 12.11
CA THR A 111 10.64 -17.30 10.66
C THR A 111 11.38 -16.17 9.96
N THR A 112 12.17 -16.46 8.92
CA THR A 112 12.87 -15.40 8.21
C THR A 112 11.90 -14.49 7.46
N VAL A 113 12.25 -13.21 7.29
CA VAL A 113 11.46 -12.28 6.48
C VAL A 113 11.25 -12.81 5.07
N LYS A 114 12.27 -13.45 4.47
CA LYS A 114 12.16 -14.09 3.16
C LYS A 114 11.08 -15.17 3.13
N ASP A 115 11.12 -16.12 4.06
CA ASP A 115 10.17 -17.24 4.09
C ASP A 115 8.74 -16.75 4.32
N ALA A 116 8.57 -15.72 5.15
CA ALA A 116 7.29 -15.09 5.38
C ALA A 116 6.75 -14.38 4.12
N LEU A 117 7.60 -13.66 3.37
CA LEU A 117 7.21 -13.05 2.09
C LEU A 117 6.81 -14.11 1.06
N GLU A 118 7.56 -15.21 0.96
CA GLU A 118 7.20 -16.33 0.10
C GLU A 118 5.87 -16.96 0.51
N LEU A 119 5.65 -17.14 1.81
CA LEU A 119 4.38 -17.65 2.34
C LEU A 119 3.21 -16.72 2.03
N MET A 120 3.39 -15.41 2.22
CA MET A 120 2.41 -14.39 1.86
C MET A 120 2.05 -14.47 0.37
N ASN A 121 3.04 -14.64 -0.51
CA ASN A 121 2.83 -14.75 -1.95
C ASN A 121 2.10 -16.05 -2.33
N ARG A 122 2.53 -17.20 -1.79
CA ARG A 122 1.87 -18.49 -2.03
C ARG A 122 0.41 -18.52 -1.58
N LYS A 123 0.11 -17.87 -0.45
CA LYS A 123 -1.24 -17.78 0.10
C LYS A 123 -2.04 -16.58 -0.41
N ASN A 124 -1.44 -15.75 -1.27
CA ASN A 124 -2.02 -14.51 -1.79
C ASN A 124 -2.58 -13.59 -0.70
N VAL A 125 -1.90 -13.51 0.44
CA VAL A 125 -2.24 -12.59 1.55
C VAL A 125 -1.19 -11.51 1.68
N ARG A 126 -1.54 -10.35 2.23
CA ARG A 126 -0.61 -9.20 2.34
C ARG A 126 -0.02 -9.00 3.71
N GLN A 127 -0.43 -9.82 4.65
CA GLN A 127 -0.14 -9.65 6.06
C GLN A 127 -0.19 -11.01 6.75
N VAL A 128 0.60 -11.15 7.80
CA VAL A 128 0.64 -12.35 8.65
C VAL A 128 0.61 -11.93 10.11
N MET A 129 0.02 -12.78 10.94
CA MET A 129 0.10 -12.67 12.39
C MET A 129 1.37 -13.34 12.87
N VAL A 130 2.09 -12.69 13.78
CA VAL A 130 3.21 -13.30 14.49
C VAL A 130 2.71 -13.80 15.83
N HIS A 131 2.90 -15.07 16.11
CA HIS A 131 2.49 -15.69 17.37
C HIS A 131 3.64 -16.44 18.01
N ALA A 132 3.66 -16.48 19.34
CA ALA A 132 4.51 -17.38 20.10
C ALA A 132 3.62 -18.14 21.09
N TYR A 133 3.65 -19.47 21.00
CA TYR A 133 2.74 -20.34 21.75
C TYR A 133 1.27 -19.91 21.54
N SER A 134 0.58 -19.53 22.61
CA SER A 134 -0.81 -19.07 22.62
C SER A 134 -0.98 -17.55 22.58
N ALA A 135 0.11 -16.79 22.46
CA ALA A 135 0.09 -15.32 22.49
C ALA A 135 0.32 -14.72 21.10
N VAL A 136 -0.46 -13.69 20.78
CA VAL A 136 -0.22 -12.84 19.61
C VAL A 136 0.84 -11.81 19.97
N LEU A 137 1.96 -11.83 19.24
CA LEU A 137 3.05 -10.88 19.45
C LEU A 137 2.89 -9.62 18.59
N GLY A 138 2.34 -9.78 17.38
CA GLY A 138 2.25 -8.67 16.45
C GLY A 138 1.65 -9.05 15.10
N MET A 139 1.60 -8.06 14.21
CA MET A 139 1.22 -8.20 12.81
C MET A 139 2.35 -7.70 11.92
N VAL A 140 2.58 -8.37 10.80
CA VAL A 140 3.57 -7.93 9.79
C VAL A 140 2.86 -7.73 8.48
N TYR A 141 3.05 -6.56 7.88
CA TYR A 141 2.50 -6.19 6.58
C TYR A 141 3.61 -6.21 5.53
N ARG A 142 3.28 -6.70 4.33
CA ARG A 142 4.23 -6.72 3.21
C ARG A 142 4.77 -5.32 2.91
N GLU A 143 3.92 -4.29 3.02
CA GLU A 143 4.27 -2.90 2.79
C GLU A 143 5.29 -2.37 3.80
N ASP A 144 5.30 -2.86 5.04
CA ASP A 144 6.26 -2.43 6.04
C ASP A 144 7.64 -3.02 5.76
N ILE A 145 7.69 -4.28 5.31
CA ILE A 145 8.95 -4.91 4.85
C ILE A 145 9.53 -4.15 3.66
N TYR A 146 8.70 -3.76 2.68
CA TYR A 146 9.16 -2.96 1.54
C TYR A 146 9.68 -1.58 1.96
N ARG A 147 9.01 -0.92 2.90
CA ARG A 147 9.49 0.36 3.47
C ARG A 147 10.85 0.21 4.14
N MET A 148 11.07 -0.89 4.85
CA MET A 148 12.37 -1.19 5.45
C MET A 148 13.44 -1.39 4.37
N MET A 149 13.15 -2.15 3.31
CA MET A 149 14.06 -2.34 2.19
C MET A 149 14.43 -1.01 1.50
N GLU A 150 13.43 -0.16 1.25
CA GLU A 150 13.62 1.18 0.69
C GLU A 150 14.53 2.03 1.58
N THR A 151 14.27 2.05 2.88
CA THR A 151 15.08 2.81 3.85
C THR A 151 16.54 2.33 3.85
N ILE A 152 16.78 1.01 3.83
CA ILE A 152 18.13 0.44 3.77
C ILE A 152 18.84 0.85 2.48
N SER A 153 18.15 0.80 1.35
CA SER A 153 18.71 1.15 0.04
C SER A 153 19.14 2.62 -0.03
N LEU A 154 18.46 3.51 0.70
CA LEU A 154 18.80 4.93 0.79
C LEU A 154 19.96 5.22 1.77
N CYS A 155 20.24 4.30 2.69
CA CYS A 155 21.29 4.45 3.70
C CYS A 155 22.62 3.80 3.29
N SER A 156 22.62 2.87 2.33
CA SER A 156 23.86 2.40 1.69
C SER A 156 24.29 3.44 0.65
N GLU A 157 25.46 4.05 0.83
CA GLU A 157 26.07 4.95 -0.14
C GLU A 157 26.30 4.23 -1.48
N ASP A 158 25.35 4.35 -2.41
CA ASP A 158 25.53 4.28 -3.86
C ASP A 158 24.21 4.67 -4.58
N THR A 159 23.90 5.97 -4.56
CA THR A 159 23.31 6.70 -5.71
C THR A 159 23.39 8.19 -5.43
N ALA A 160 24.63 8.67 -5.31
CA ALA A 160 24.97 9.98 -5.81
C ALA A 160 24.90 9.95 -7.36
N LEU A 161 23.70 9.83 -7.94
CA LEU A 161 23.47 10.23 -9.33
C LEU A 161 22.21 11.09 -9.37
N HIS A 162 22.48 12.40 -9.40
CA HIS A 162 21.71 13.44 -10.08
C HIS A 162 20.23 13.18 -10.36
N GLY A 163 19.40 13.96 -9.64
CA GLY A 163 18.33 14.76 -10.21
C GLY A 163 17.77 14.28 -11.55
N THR A 164 16.90 13.28 -11.50
CA THR A 164 15.77 13.20 -12.42
C THR A 164 14.62 12.63 -11.60
N PRO A 165 13.47 13.32 -11.50
CA PRO A 165 12.32 12.76 -10.79
C PRO A 165 11.91 11.48 -11.52
N VAL A 166 12.13 10.33 -10.87
CA VAL A 166 11.65 9.05 -11.37
C VAL A 166 10.15 9.04 -11.15
N CYS A 167 9.39 9.26 -12.23
CA CYS A 167 7.97 8.99 -12.25
C CYS A 167 7.83 7.46 -12.37
N ILE A 168 7.49 6.77 -11.27
CA ILE A 168 7.09 5.36 -11.31
C ILE A 168 5.70 5.32 -11.96
N ILE A 169 5.67 5.31 -13.29
CA ILE A 169 4.47 5.07 -14.06
C ILE A 169 4.33 3.56 -14.17
N ASP A 170 3.26 3.00 -13.61
CA ASP A 170 2.87 1.61 -13.81
C ASP A 170 2.91 1.28 -15.32
N GLN A 171 3.57 0.19 -15.72
CA GLN A 171 3.59 -0.23 -17.13
C GLN A 171 2.18 -0.46 -17.68
N LYS A 172 1.19 -0.73 -16.81
CA LYS A 172 -0.23 -0.80 -17.18
C LYS A 172 -0.87 0.56 -17.44
N ALA A 173 -0.29 1.66 -16.97
CA ALA A 173 -0.75 3.01 -17.29
C ALA A 173 -0.33 3.46 -18.71
N ILE A 174 0.59 2.73 -19.37
CA ILE A 174 1.02 3.01 -20.75
C ILE A 174 -0.15 2.87 -21.74
N SER A 175 -1.18 2.07 -21.44
CA SER A 175 -2.33 1.94 -22.34
C SER A 175 -3.18 3.21 -22.46
N PHE A 176 -2.94 4.24 -21.64
CA PHE A 176 -3.67 5.52 -21.66
C PHE A 176 -2.89 6.70 -22.18
N VAL A 177 -1.60 6.56 -22.49
CA VAL A 177 -0.86 7.61 -23.19
C VAL A 177 -1.15 7.42 -24.68
N LYS A 178 -2.01 8.28 -25.25
CA LYS A 178 -2.10 8.41 -26.71
C LYS A 178 -0.69 8.70 -27.20
N ASP A 179 -0.17 7.78 -27.99
CA ASP A 179 1.15 7.81 -28.60
C ASP A 179 1.30 9.08 -29.46
N THR A 180 1.79 10.17 -28.87
CA THR A 180 2.04 11.45 -29.55
C THR A 180 3.21 11.37 -30.53
N SER A 181 3.93 10.24 -30.58
CA SER A 181 5.01 10.03 -31.55
C SER A 181 4.53 9.91 -33.00
N LYS A 182 3.22 9.74 -33.23
CA LYS A 182 2.60 9.70 -34.58
C LYS A 182 1.89 10.99 -35.00
N ALA A 183 1.81 12.00 -34.12
CA ALA A 183 1.14 13.25 -34.45
C ALA A 183 1.98 14.01 -35.51
N LYS A 184 1.44 14.14 -36.73
CA LYS A 184 2.14 14.78 -37.86
C LYS A 184 1.92 16.28 -37.93
N PHE A 185 0.92 16.82 -37.21
CA PHE A 185 0.50 18.21 -37.34
C PHE A 185 0.35 18.86 -35.98
N VAL A 186 0.77 20.13 -35.88
CA VAL A 186 0.72 20.94 -34.65
C VAL A 186 -0.01 22.24 -34.95
N CYS A 187 -0.90 22.65 -34.05
CA CYS A 187 -1.60 23.92 -34.14
C CYS A 187 -0.66 25.08 -33.81
N ALA A 188 -0.57 26.05 -34.72
CA ALA A 188 0.31 27.21 -34.56
C ALA A 188 -0.17 28.22 -33.49
N TYR A 189 -1.42 28.12 -33.02
CA TYR A 189 -2.01 29.07 -32.07
C TYR A 189 -1.95 28.61 -30.61
N CYS A 190 -1.99 27.29 -30.36
CA CYS A 190 -2.04 26.73 -29.01
C CYS A 190 -1.18 25.48 -28.82
N GLU A 191 -0.36 25.13 -29.81
CA GLU A 191 0.58 24.00 -29.77
C GLU A 191 -0.06 22.61 -29.58
N SER A 192 -1.38 22.52 -29.73
CA SER A 192 -2.10 21.23 -29.70
C SER A 192 -1.69 20.35 -30.88
N THR A 193 -1.54 19.03 -30.64
CA THR A 193 -1.05 18.06 -31.62
C THR A 193 -2.18 17.20 -32.21
N PHE A 194 -2.09 16.86 -33.49
CA PHE A 194 -3.12 16.15 -34.24
C PHE A 194 -2.56 15.09 -35.18
N ASP A 195 -3.32 14.01 -35.33
CA ASP A 195 -2.95 12.87 -36.17
C ASP A 195 -3.27 13.09 -37.66
N THR A 196 -4.28 13.92 -37.97
CA THR A 196 -4.72 14.22 -39.36
C THR A 196 -4.88 15.73 -39.59
N ASN A 197 -4.68 16.15 -40.84
CA ASN A 197 -4.83 17.55 -41.24
C ASN A 197 -6.29 18.05 -41.05
N GLU A 198 -7.29 17.22 -41.36
CA GLU A 198 -8.71 17.57 -41.17
C GLU A 198 -9.07 17.82 -39.71
N ALA A 199 -8.47 17.09 -38.77
CA ALA A 199 -8.68 17.29 -37.34
C ALA A 199 -8.04 18.61 -36.87
N LEU A 200 -6.83 18.92 -37.35
CA LEU A 200 -6.19 20.21 -37.08
C LEU A 200 -6.99 21.37 -37.67
N SER A 201 -7.44 21.24 -38.92
CA SER A 201 -8.25 22.26 -39.61
C SER A 201 -9.54 22.57 -38.85
N LYS A 202 -10.31 21.53 -38.48
CA LYS A 202 -11.52 21.70 -37.64
C LYS A 202 -11.23 22.31 -36.27
N HIS A 203 -10.08 22.01 -35.67
CA HIS A 203 -9.68 22.60 -34.40
C HIS A 203 -9.39 24.10 -34.54
N ILE A 204 -8.60 24.49 -35.55
CA ILE A 204 -8.28 25.90 -35.82
C ILE A 204 -9.57 26.68 -36.13
N ASP A 205 -10.42 26.14 -37.00
CA ASP A 205 -11.67 26.77 -37.39
C ASP A 205 -12.63 26.93 -36.21
N ARG A 206 -12.71 25.95 -35.30
CA ARG A 206 -13.66 26.02 -34.18
C ARG A 206 -13.17 26.88 -33.01
N LEU A 207 -11.87 26.92 -32.74
CA LEU A 207 -11.34 27.49 -31.50
C LEU A 207 -10.51 28.75 -31.69
N HIS A 208 -10.02 29.02 -32.91
CA HIS A 208 -9.15 30.18 -33.17
C HIS A 208 -9.73 31.15 -34.20
N ILE A 209 -10.29 30.66 -35.31
CA ILE A 209 -10.68 31.51 -36.45
C ILE A 209 -12.21 31.68 -36.56
N GLY A 210 -13.00 30.80 -35.92
CA GLY A 210 -14.44 30.74 -36.13
C GLY A 210 -14.78 30.01 -37.44
N ALA A 211 -15.82 29.17 -37.42
CA ALA A 211 -16.10 28.25 -38.53
C ALA A 211 -16.32 28.98 -39.88
N GLY A 212 -15.68 28.47 -40.94
CA GLY A 212 -16.14 28.67 -42.32
C GLY A 212 -15.24 29.45 -43.29
N VAL A 213 -13.99 29.78 -42.96
CA VAL A 213 -13.12 30.53 -43.91
C VAL A 213 -12.51 29.62 -44.99
N LEU A 214 -12.32 28.32 -44.73
CA LEU A 214 -11.72 27.39 -45.69
C LEU A 214 -12.70 26.39 -46.32
N GLU A 215 -13.99 26.40 -45.93
CA GLU A 215 -15.04 25.56 -46.53
C GLU A 215 -15.70 26.21 -47.78
N GLY A 216 -15.20 27.36 -48.24
CA GLY A 216 -15.66 27.95 -49.52
C GLY A 216 -17.09 28.49 -49.50
N ASP A 217 -17.64 28.81 -48.33
CA ASP A 217 -18.97 29.43 -48.24
C ASP A 217 -18.87 30.95 -48.50
N VAL A 218 -19.15 31.37 -49.73
CA VAL A 218 -19.05 32.77 -50.22
C VAL A 218 -20.12 33.69 -49.60
N ARG A 219 -20.93 33.21 -48.66
CA ARG A 219 -22.06 33.97 -48.09
C ARG A 219 -21.70 34.98 -46.98
N ARG A 220 -20.42 35.17 -46.67
CA ARG A 220 -19.92 36.19 -45.73
C ARG A 220 -19.02 37.26 -46.35
N MET A 221 -18.99 37.39 -47.68
CA MET A 221 -18.25 38.46 -48.37
C MET A 221 -19.05 39.76 -48.59
N MET A 222 -20.27 39.86 -48.07
CA MET A 222 -21.04 41.11 -48.08
C MET A 222 -21.70 41.31 -46.72
N ASP A 223 -20.93 41.87 -45.80
CA ASP A 223 -21.33 42.92 -44.85
C ASP A 223 -20.10 43.80 -44.58
#